data_AF-A0A972SWB2-F1
#
_entry.id   AF-A0A972SWB2-F1
#
_cell.length_a   1.000
_cell.length_b   1.000
_cell.length_c   1.000
_cell.angle_alpha   90.00
_cell.angle_beta   90.00
_cell.angle_gamma   90.00
#
_symmetry.space_group_name_H-M   'P 1'
#
loop_
_entity.id
_entity.type
_entity.pdbx_description
1 polymer ?
#
loop_
_entity_poly.entity_id
_entity_poly.type
_entity_poly.pdbx_seq_one_letter_code
_entity_poly.pdbx_strand_id
1 'polypeptide(L)'
;MFRRRGGRCCPERGPARKELNKKARSVSELEGGVTVAPVPVTLGEDITIKYQGPLARAGAREIYLHMGYGPADNWRYIADLPLEKTNGSWEVTFEVKDESRLNFCFRDDAGRWDNNAGRNWSLEVHTGMQV
;
A
#
# COMPACT_ATOMS: atom_id res chain seq x y z
N MET A 1 45.10 45.00 23.02
CA MET A 1 45.04 43.75 22.23
C MET A 1 45.42 42.58 23.15
N PHE A 2 44.92 41.36 22.93
CA PHE A 2 44.91 40.16 23.83
C PHE A 2 43.75 40.17 24.85
N ARG A 3 42.56 39.62 24.53
CA ARG A 3 42.10 38.23 24.25
C ARG A 3 41.81 37.38 25.51
N ARG A 4 40.50 37.38 25.80
CA ARG A 4 39.59 36.25 26.10
C ARG A 4 39.63 35.63 27.51
N ARG A 5 38.55 35.92 28.24
CA ARG A 5 38.02 35.20 29.39
C ARG A 5 37.44 33.85 28.96
N GLY A 6 37.75 32.82 29.76
CA GLY A 6 36.79 31.95 30.47
C GLY A 6 35.78 31.11 29.68
N GLY A 7 35.70 29.82 30.02
CA GLY A 7 34.51 29.01 29.76
C GLY A 7 34.75 27.50 29.88
N ARG A 8 34.38 26.92 31.03
CA ARG A 8 34.34 25.48 31.32
C ARG A 8 33.24 24.77 30.52
N CYS A 9 33.47 23.52 30.11
CA CYS A 9 32.61 22.35 30.40
C CYS A 9 33.06 21.10 29.60
N CYS A 10 33.21 19.97 30.28
CA CYS A 10 33.04 18.62 29.73
C CYS A 10 31.64 18.13 30.15
N PRO A 11 31.14 16.96 29.71
CA PRO A 11 31.33 16.20 28.47
C PRO A 11 29.98 15.74 27.86
N GLU A 12 29.85 15.52 26.54
CA GLU A 12 28.69 14.76 26.04
C GLU A 12 29.06 13.68 25.02
N ARG A 13 28.86 12.44 25.48
CA ARG A 13 28.77 11.23 24.67
C ARG A 13 27.67 11.42 23.63
N GLY A 14 28.06 11.65 22.39
CA GLY A 14 27.12 11.56 21.27
C GLY A 14 26.55 10.13 21.20
N PRO A 15 25.24 9.95 21.03
CA PRO A 15 24.64 8.64 20.94
C PRO A 15 25.19 7.90 19.72
N ALA A 16 25.45 6.60 19.92
CA ALA A 16 25.69 5.64 18.87
C ALA A 16 24.69 5.86 17.73
N ARG A 17 25.20 6.00 16.49
CA ARG A 17 24.38 5.84 15.29
C ARG A 17 23.89 4.40 15.30
N LYS A 18 22.77 4.14 15.95
CA LYS A 18 22.01 2.91 15.76
C LYS A 18 21.57 2.95 14.31
N GLU A 19 22.17 2.12 13.48
CA GLU A 19 21.65 1.75 12.18
C GLU A 19 20.22 1.28 12.41
N LEU A 20 19.25 2.16 12.15
CA LEU A 20 17.86 1.79 12.08
C LEU A 20 17.75 0.86 10.89
N ASN A 21 17.78 -0.44 11.17
CA ASN A 21 17.44 -1.53 10.30
C ASN A 21 16.01 -1.29 9.76
N LYS A 22 15.89 -0.45 8.73
CA LYS A 22 14.65 -0.26 7.98
C LYS A 22 14.51 -1.49 7.08
N LYS A 23 13.82 -2.51 7.59
CA LYS A 23 12.88 -3.25 6.73
C LYS A 23 11.81 -2.23 6.31
N ALA A 24 12.16 -1.34 5.38
CA ALA A 24 11.22 -0.41 4.82
C ALA A 24 10.16 -1.26 4.12
N ARG A 25 8.90 -1.19 4.58
CA ARG A 25 7.77 -1.71 3.82
C ARG A 25 7.90 -1.14 2.41
N SER A 26 8.24 -1.97 1.44
CA SER A 26 8.48 -1.52 0.08
C SER A 26 7.13 -1.18 -0.55
N VAL A 27 7.10 -0.10 -1.31
CA VAL A 27 5.88 0.41 -1.96
C VAL A 27 6.00 0.09 -3.45
N SER A 28 4.98 -0.51 -4.04
CA SER A 28 4.88 -0.69 -5.49
C SER A 28 3.83 0.24 -6.08
N GLU A 29 4.19 0.95 -7.13
CA GLU A 29 3.27 1.76 -7.93
C GLU A 29 2.86 0.97 -9.17
N LEU A 30 1.56 0.83 -9.39
CA LEU A 30 0.96 0.17 -10.54
C LEU A 30 0.36 1.22 -11.49
N GLU A 31 0.04 0.80 -12.71
CA GLU A 31 -0.63 1.64 -13.70
C GLU A 31 -1.96 2.19 -13.16
N GLY A 32 -2.37 3.35 -13.68
CA GLY A 32 -3.68 3.93 -13.37
C GLY A 32 -3.76 4.64 -12.00
N GLY A 33 -2.62 4.91 -11.35
CA GLY A 33 -2.59 5.63 -10.08
C GLY A 33 -2.94 4.73 -8.88
N VAL A 34 -2.58 3.46 -8.98
CA VAL A 34 -2.72 2.47 -7.90
C VAL A 34 -1.37 2.29 -7.21
N THR A 35 -1.36 2.22 -5.89
CA THR A 35 -0.15 1.98 -5.09
C THR A 35 -0.43 0.91 -4.06
N VAL A 36 0.52 0.01 -3.83
CA VAL A 36 0.38 -1.12 -2.89
C VAL A 36 1.57 -1.18 -1.94
N ALA A 37 1.31 -1.40 -0.66
CA ALA A 37 2.36 -1.58 0.35
C ALA A 37 1.89 -2.46 1.52
N PRO A 38 2.74 -3.32 2.11
CA PRO A 38 4.09 -3.66 1.66
C PRO A 38 4.10 -4.55 0.41
N VAL A 39 5.23 -4.54 -0.30
CA VAL A 39 5.63 -5.58 -1.23
C VAL A 39 6.96 -6.23 -0.79
N PRO A 40 7.22 -7.52 -1.11
CA PRO A 40 6.30 -8.48 -1.71
C PRO A 40 5.07 -8.71 -0.83
N VAL A 41 3.92 -8.99 -1.45
CA VAL A 41 2.67 -9.26 -0.73
C VAL A 41 2.80 -10.63 -0.09
N THR A 42 2.70 -10.70 1.24
CA THR A 42 2.85 -11.97 1.97
C THR A 42 1.51 -12.42 2.54
N LEU A 43 1.25 -13.73 2.50
CA LEU A 43 0.10 -14.35 3.15
C LEU A 43 0.08 -14.03 4.65
N GLY A 44 -1.08 -13.62 5.16
CA GLY A 44 -1.27 -13.27 6.57
C GLY A 44 -0.73 -11.90 6.98
N GLU A 45 -0.18 -11.11 6.05
CA GLU A 45 0.17 -9.72 6.30
C GLU A 45 -0.96 -8.77 5.86
N ASP A 46 -1.04 -7.63 6.55
CA ASP A 46 -1.90 -6.52 6.13
C ASP A 46 -1.22 -5.73 5.00
N ILE A 47 -1.94 -5.61 3.88
CA ILE A 47 -1.57 -4.72 2.78
C ILE A 47 -2.52 -3.55 2.66
N THR A 48 -1.98 -2.40 2.29
CA THR A 48 -2.70 -1.19 1.96
C THR A 48 -2.67 -0.98 0.45
N ILE A 49 -3.86 -0.86 -0.14
CA ILE A 49 -4.03 -0.44 -1.53
C ILE A 49 -4.53 1.00 -1.54
N LYS A 50 -3.82 1.87 -2.23
CA LYS A 50 -4.17 3.26 -2.45
C LYS A 50 -4.54 3.48 -3.91
N TYR A 51 -5.58 4.27 -4.15
CA TYR A 51 -6.16 4.54 -5.45
C TYR A 51 -6.34 6.04 -5.69
N GLN A 52 -5.84 6.51 -6.84
CA GLN A 52 -5.95 7.88 -7.35
C GLN A 52 -6.35 7.89 -8.85
N GLY A 53 -7.07 6.87 -9.29
CA GLY A 53 -7.44 6.69 -10.69
C GLY A 53 -8.67 7.50 -11.17
N PRO A 54 -9.20 7.16 -12.35
CA PRO A 54 -10.34 7.86 -12.98
C PRO A 54 -11.57 8.06 -12.09
N LEU A 55 -11.98 7.07 -11.29
CA LEU A 55 -13.17 7.21 -10.43
C LEU A 55 -12.95 8.27 -9.33
N ALA A 56 -11.73 8.31 -8.78
CA ALA A 56 -11.35 9.33 -7.79
C ALA A 56 -11.35 10.73 -8.41
N ARG A 57 -10.81 10.87 -9.62
CA ARG A 57 -10.76 12.14 -10.37
C ARG A 57 -12.13 12.59 -10.86
N ALA A 58 -13.04 11.65 -11.10
CA ALA A 58 -14.43 11.92 -11.45
C ALA A 58 -15.28 12.35 -10.25
N GLY A 59 -14.72 12.40 -9.04
CA GLY A 59 -15.43 12.87 -7.84
C GLY A 59 -16.44 11.87 -7.28
N ALA A 60 -16.17 10.56 -7.41
CA ALA A 60 -16.99 9.52 -6.78
C ALA A 60 -17.21 9.80 -5.28
N ARG A 61 -18.40 9.46 -4.79
CA ARG A 61 -18.78 9.66 -3.37
C ARG A 61 -18.27 8.52 -2.50
N GLU A 62 -18.34 7.31 -3.02
CA GLU A 62 -17.79 6.10 -2.39
C GLU A 62 -17.11 5.27 -3.48
N ILE A 63 -15.98 4.66 -3.12
CA ILE A 63 -15.26 3.72 -3.99
C ILE A 63 -15.08 2.43 -3.20
N TYR A 64 -15.27 1.31 -3.88
CA TYR A 64 -15.06 -0.02 -3.36
C TYR A 64 -13.93 -0.71 -4.14
N LEU A 65 -13.08 -1.42 -3.41
CA LEU A 65 -12.13 -2.38 -3.96
C LEU A 65 -12.90 -3.67 -4.18
N HIS A 66 -13.11 -4.02 -5.45
CA HIS A 66 -13.62 -5.32 -5.82
C HIS A 66 -12.42 -6.27 -5.98
N MET A 67 -12.28 -7.23 -5.09
CA MET A 67 -11.13 -8.13 -5.07
C MET A 67 -11.52 -9.59 -4.97
N GLY A 68 -10.62 -10.47 -5.40
CA GLY A 68 -10.72 -11.92 -5.23
C GLY A 68 -9.39 -12.60 -5.47
N TYR A 69 -9.32 -13.89 -5.19
CA TYR A 69 -8.11 -14.70 -5.29
C TYR A 69 -8.24 -15.77 -6.37
N GLY A 70 -7.12 -16.15 -7.00
CA GLY A 70 -7.08 -17.21 -8.00
C GLY A 70 -6.59 -16.74 -9.38
N PRO A 71 -6.78 -17.56 -10.43
CA PRO A 71 -6.39 -17.17 -11.78
C PRO A 71 -7.30 -16.05 -12.31
N ALA A 72 -6.80 -15.28 -13.29
CA ALA A 72 -7.42 -14.04 -13.75
C ALA A 72 -8.85 -14.24 -14.32
N ASP A 73 -9.16 -15.44 -14.80
CA ASP A 73 -10.43 -15.85 -15.39
C ASP A 73 -11.40 -16.52 -14.39
N ASN A 74 -10.96 -16.83 -13.17
CA ASN A 74 -11.79 -17.52 -12.18
C ASN A 74 -11.44 -17.08 -10.74
N TRP A 75 -11.96 -15.91 -10.35
CA TRP A 75 -11.76 -15.35 -9.01
C TRP A 75 -12.62 -16.08 -7.98
N ARG A 76 -12.05 -16.29 -6.80
CA ARG A 76 -12.67 -16.92 -5.64
C ARG A 76 -12.58 -15.96 -4.45
N TYR A 77 -13.39 -16.20 -3.42
CA TYR A 77 -13.46 -15.34 -2.23
C TYR A 77 -13.65 -13.86 -2.57
N ILE A 78 -14.56 -13.59 -3.51
CA ILE A 78 -14.82 -12.24 -4.00
C ILE A 78 -15.41 -11.38 -2.88
N ALA A 79 -14.86 -10.18 -2.71
CA ALA A 79 -15.32 -9.22 -1.73
C ALA A 79 -15.25 -7.80 -2.29
N ASP A 80 -16.19 -6.95 -1.86
CA ASP A 80 -16.15 -5.51 -2.05
C ASP A 80 -15.78 -4.85 -0.73
N LEU A 81 -14.62 -4.20 -0.67
CA LEU A 81 -14.16 -3.48 0.52
C LEU A 81 -14.32 -1.98 0.29
N PRO A 82 -15.01 -1.22 1.17
CA PRO A 82 -15.09 0.23 1.03
C PRO A 82 -13.72 0.86 1.23
N LEU A 83 -13.36 1.82 0.38
CA LEU A 83 -12.15 2.63 0.57
C LEU A 83 -12.45 3.85 1.43
N GLU A 84 -11.50 4.20 2.29
CA GLU A 84 -11.50 5.44 3.04
C GLU A 84 -10.87 6.56 2.22
N LYS A 85 -11.49 7.73 2.24
CA LYS A 85 -11.01 8.91 1.51
C LYS A 85 -10.07 9.73 2.36
N THR A 86 -8.79 9.78 1.99
CA THR A 86 -7.73 10.49 2.70
C THR A 86 -7.05 11.49 1.78
N ASN A 87 -7.19 12.81 2.05
CA ASN A 87 -6.48 13.90 1.34
C ASN A 87 -6.50 13.79 -0.21
N GLY A 88 -7.65 13.42 -0.78
CA GLY A 88 -7.84 13.30 -2.23
C GLY A 88 -7.39 11.97 -2.83
N SER A 89 -6.92 11.03 -2.02
CA SER A 89 -6.70 9.63 -2.37
C SER A 89 -7.72 8.73 -1.68
N TRP A 90 -7.86 7.52 -2.19
CA TRP A 90 -8.68 6.49 -1.58
C TRP A 90 -7.79 5.35 -1.13
N GLU A 91 -8.01 4.80 0.05
CA GLU A 91 -7.17 3.71 0.57
C GLU A 91 -7.98 2.68 1.34
N VAL A 92 -7.52 1.44 1.31
CA VAL A 92 -8.06 0.34 2.10
C VAL A 92 -6.93 -0.53 2.57
N THR A 93 -7.01 -1.00 3.81
CA THR A 93 -6.07 -1.96 4.38
C THR A 93 -6.82 -3.24 4.73
N PHE A 94 -6.26 -4.39 4.34
CA PHE A 94 -6.83 -5.69 4.63
C PHE A 94 -5.74 -6.77 4.73
N GLU A 95 -6.05 -7.81 5.48
CA GLU A 95 -5.21 -9.00 5.61
C GLU A 95 -5.32 -9.87 4.35
N VAL A 96 -4.18 -10.34 3.84
CA VAL A 96 -4.11 -11.29 2.73
C VAL A 96 -4.43 -12.69 3.24
N LYS A 97 -5.50 -13.30 2.72
CA LYS A 97 -6.09 -14.53 3.28
C LYS A 97 -5.87 -15.79 2.45
N ASP A 98 -5.31 -15.67 1.26
CA ASP A 98 -5.09 -16.79 0.35
C ASP A 98 -3.75 -16.62 -0.36
N GLU A 99 -3.04 -17.72 -0.58
CA GLU A 99 -1.70 -17.75 -1.18
C GLU A 99 -1.72 -17.64 -2.71
N SER A 100 -2.90 -17.77 -3.33
CA SER A 100 -3.04 -17.59 -4.76
C SER A 100 -3.02 -16.12 -5.17
N ARG A 101 -2.91 -15.88 -6.47
CA ARG A 101 -2.85 -14.54 -7.05
C ARG A 101 -4.05 -13.70 -6.60
N LEU A 102 -3.77 -12.56 -6.01
CA LEU A 102 -4.77 -11.55 -5.70
C LEU A 102 -5.09 -10.80 -7.00
N ASN A 103 -6.37 -10.67 -7.33
CA ASN A 103 -6.85 -9.85 -8.42
C ASN A 103 -7.83 -8.81 -7.88
N PHE A 104 -7.81 -7.61 -8.43
CA PHE A 104 -8.70 -6.55 -8.00
C PHE A 104 -8.97 -5.50 -9.07
N CYS A 105 -10.06 -4.78 -8.87
CA CYS A 105 -10.46 -3.60 -9.61
C CYS A 105 -11.28 -2.67 -8.69
N PHE A 106 -11.72 -1.53 -9.21
CA PHE A 106 -12.46 -0.54 -8.43
C PHE A 106 -13.84 -0.31 -9.02
N ARG A 107 -14.82 -0.08 -8.15
CA ARG A 107 -16.15 0.37 -8.53
C ARG A 107 -16.61 1.52 -7.65
N ASP A 108 -17.42 2.41 -8.18
CA ASP A 108 -18.05 3.46 -7.36
C ASP A 108 -19.50 3.13 -6.99
N ASP A 109 -20.13 4.01 -6.21
CA ASP A 109 -21.54 3.95 -5.82
C ASP A 109 -22.52 4.08 -6.99
N ALA A 110 -22.07 4.68 -8.11
CA ALA A 110 -22.86 4.87 -9.32
C ALA A 110 -22.77 3.67 -10.29
N GLY A 111 -22.09 2.59 -9.92
CA GLY A 111 -21.94 1.39 -10.73
C GLY A 111 -20.95 1.53 -11.89
N ARG A 112 -20.08 2.54 -11.86
CA ARG A 112 -18.96 2.68 -12.80
C ARG A 112 -17.79 1.84 -12.32
N TRP A 113 -17.10 1.24 -13.28
CA TRP A 113 -15.95 0.37 -13.03
C TRP A 113 -14.68 0.99 -13.57
N ASP A 114 -13.61 0.84 -12.79
CA ASP A 114 -12.25 0.95 -13.26
C ASP A 114 -11.60 -0.43 -13.13
N ASN A 115 -11.59 -1.15 -14.24
CA ASN A 115 -11.04 -2.49 -14.38
C ASN A 115 -9.79 -2.49 -15.26
N ASN A 116 -9.09 -1.35 -15.35
CA ASN A 116 -7.90 -1.19 -16.19
C ASN A 116 -8.12 -1.65 -17.65
N ALA A 117 -9.22 -1.22 -18.26
CA ALA A 117 -9.64 -1.64 -19.61
C ALA A 117 -9.80 -3.17 -19.76
N GLY A 118 -10.37 -3.82 -18.74
CA GLY A 118 -10.64 -5.25 -18.71
C GLY A 118 -9.47 -6.13 -18.27
N ARG A 119 -8.28 -5.56 -18.01
CA ARG A 119 -7.11 -6.32 -17.55
C ARG A 119 -7.12 -6.58 -16.04
N ASN A 120 -7.82 -5.75 -15.28
CA ASN A 120 -7.74 -5.66 -13.82
C ASN A 120 -6.28 -5.41 -13.35
N TRP A 121 -6.08 -5.40 -12.04
CA TRP A 121 -4.75 -5.49 -11.44
C TRP A 121 -4.61 -6.85 -10.76
N SER A 122 -3.38 -7.35 -10.71
CA SER A 122 -3.08 -8.61 -10.02
C SER A 122 -1.73 -8.56 -9.31
N LEU A 123 -1.64 -9.21 -8.16
CA LEU A 123 -0.42 -9.33 -7.35
C LEU A 123 -0.15 -10.80 -7.03
N GLU A 124 1.12 -11.18 -7.07
CA GLU A 124 1.56 -12.48 -6.59
C GLU A 124 1.68 -12.44 -5.07
N VAL A 125 1.04 -13.40 -4.41
CA VAL A 125 1.12 -13.59 -2.96
C VAL A 125 2.22 -14.59 -2.66
N HIS A 126 3.09 -14.25 -1.72
CA HIS A 126 4.17 -15.09 -1.25
C HIS A 126 3.83 -15.68 0.12
N THR A 127 4.24 -16.91 0.41
CA THR A 127 4.00 -17.56 1.71
C THR A 127 5.05 -17.21 2.77
N GLY A 128 6.00 -16.33 2.47
CA GLY A 128 7.09 -15.94 3.37
C GLY A 128 8.17 -17.01 3.57
N MET A 129 8.01 -18.20 2.98
CA MET A 129 9.06 -19.21 2.93
C MET A 129 10.09 -18.87 1.84
N GLN A 130 11.23 -18.31 2.24
CA GLN A 130 12.46 -18.46 1.46
C GLN A 130 12.96 -19.88 1.68
N VAL A 131 12.95 -20.68 0.62
CA VAL A 131 13.67 -21.97 0.58
C VAL A 131 15.17 -21.74 0.47
#